data_AF-A0A7C2I8I4-F1
#
_entry.id   AF-A0A7C2I8I4-F1
#
_cell.length_a   1.000
_cell.length_b   1.000
_cell.length_c   1.000
_cell.angle_alpha   90.00
_cell.angle_beta   90.00
_cell.angle_gamma   90.00
#
_symmetry.space_group_name_H-M   'P 1'
#
loop_
_entity.id
_entity.type
_entity.pdbx_description
1 polymer ?
#
loop_
_entity_poly.entity_id
_entity_poly.type
_entity_poly.pdbx_seq_one_letter_code
_entity_poly.pdbx_strand_id
1 'polypeptide(L)'
;MHISPWLLFSVLLRHVRRMLLGARFTVEEALGERIPVFDAVRAGELLADREILDYLVMMLTSFTRTDSWSIEVEEGGRRRRRRFSDLDSDDMIALAGLMPEALRFPILRRIADIALFTSGIFPEAADRRSGIPGGPQRKTLEDYEEEGRRFYRLAAQHEVARRTGWDRALEALAQTFPIARKPLNVLASRYIHTTRRELFGEFS
;
A
#
# COMPACT_ATOMS: atom_id res chain seq x y z
N MET A 1 -24.21 10.65 11.24
CA MET A 1 -23.02 11.53 11.27
C MET A 1 -21.88 10.75 10.61
N HIS A 2 -21.50 11.10 9.37
CA HIS A 2 -20.41 10.39 8.68
C HIS A 2 -19.08 11.07 9.04
N ILE A 3 -18.19 10.33 9.73
CA ILE A 3 -16.82 10.77 9.99
C ILE A 3 -16.05 10.67 8.66
N SER A 4 -15.27 11.69 8.30
CA SER A 4 -14.46 11.63 7.08
C SER A 4 -13.39 10.54 7.20
N PRO A 5 -13.09 9.75 6.15
CA PRO A 5 -12.04 8.73 6.21
C PRO A 5 -10.68 9.27 6.64
N TRP A 6 -10.34 10.48 6.20
CA TRP A 6 -9.12 11.17 6.62
C TRP A 6 -9.05 11.37 8.13
N LEU A 7 -10.13 11.84 8.77
CA LEU A 7 -10.19 12.03 10.21
C LEU A 7 -10.13 10.69 10.94
N LEU A 8 -10.83 9.68 10.43
CA LEU A 8 -10.80 8.32 10.98
C LEU A 8 -9.37 7.78 11.01
N PHE A 9 -8.69 7.71 9.86
CA PHE A 9 -7.32 7.17 9.79
C PHE A 9 -6.31 8.01 10.56
N SER A 10 -6.48 9.33 10.59
CA SER A 10 -5.70 10.24 11.43
C SER A 10 -5.77 9.90 12.91
N VAL A 11 -6.95 9.54 13.43
CA VAL A 11 -7.12 9.16 14.83
C VAL A 11 -6.60 7.75 15.07
N LEU A 12 -6.93 6.80 14.19
CA LEU A 12 -6.51 5.40 14.31
C LEU A 12 -4.99 5.25 14.28
N LEU A 13 -4.29 5.86 13.33
CA LEU A 13 -2.82 5.76 13.25
C LEU A 13 -2.11 6.39 14.45
N ARG A 14 -2.64 7.48 15.02
CA ARG A 14 -2.09 8.03 16.28
C ARG A 14 -2.33 7.11 17.47
N HIS A 15 -3.43 6.37 17.49
CA HIS A 15 -3.66 5.35 18.51
C HIS A 15 -2.70 4.16 18.32
N VAL A 16 -2.58 3.65 17.09
CA VAL A 16 -1.63 2.58 16.73
C VAL A 16 -0.21 2.95 17.14
N ARG A 17 0.23 4.19 16.89
CA ARG A 17 1.54 4.69 17.34
C ARG A 17 1.74 4.51 18.84
N ARG A 18 0.80 5.00 19.67
CA ARG A 18 0.90 4.90 21.13
C ARG A 18 0.98 3.46 21.61
N MET A 19 0.21 2.57 20.97
CA MET A 19 0.24 1.15 21.29
C MET A 19 1.58 0.51 20.91
N LEU A 20 2.11 0.81 19.72
CA LEU A 20 3.39 0.28 19.24
C LEU A 20 4.56 0.71 20.12
N LEU A 21 4.58 1.97 20.57
CA LEU A 21 5.61 2.48 21.49
C LEU A 21 5.57 1.80 22.87
N GLY A 22 4.41 1.28 23.29
CA GLY A 22 4.25 0.52 24.54
C GLY A 22 4.37 -1.00 24.37
N ALA A 23 4.48 -1.50 23.15
CA ALA A 23 4.50 -2.94 22.86
C ALA A 23 5.94 -3.46 22.71
N ARG A 24 6.16 -4.70 23.14
CA ARG A 24 7.46 -5.38 22.98
C ARG A 24 7.65 -6.01 21.61
N PHE A 25 6.57 -6.38 20.92
CA PHE A 25 6.60 -7.05 19.63
C PHE A 25 5.35 -6.72 18.80
N THR A 26 5.46 -6.86 17.48
CA THR A 26 4.34 -6.98 16.56
C THR A 26 4.10 -8.44 16.23
N VAL A 27 2.90 -8.81 15.80
CA VAL A 27 2.61 -10.17 15.33
C VAL A 27 2.47 -10.14 13.83
N GLU A 28 3.26 -10.96 13.16
CA GLU A 28 3.13 -11.23 11.72
C GLU A 28 2.47 -12.59 11.52
N GLU A 29 1.70 -12.72 10.44
CA GLU A 29 1.19 -14.00 9.97
C GLU A 29 2.04 -14.42 8.77
N ALA A 30 2.72 -15.56 8.90
CA ALA A 30 3.53 -16.13 7.84
C ALA A 30 3.33 -17.65 7.82
N LEU A 31 3.00 -18.21 6.65
CA LEU A 31 2.76 -19.64 6.48
C LEU A 31 1.71 -20.21 7.45
N GLY A 32 0.70 -19.39 7.81
CA GLY A 32 -0.32 -19.76 8.79
C GLY A 32 0.12 -19.75 10.26
N GLU A 33 1.35 -19.32 10.57
CA GLU A 33 1.87 -19.18 11.92
C GLU A 33 1.92 -17.70 12.37
N ARG A 34 1.68 -17.47 13.66
CA ARG A 34 1.76 -16.13 14.27
C ARG A 34 3.13 -15.92 14.90
N ILE A 35 3.96 -15.13 14.25
CA ILE A 35 5.35 -14.92 14.63
C ILE A 35 5.50 -13.57 15.35
N PRO A 36 5.98 -13.54 16.61
CA PRO A 36 6.33 -12.28 17.28
C PRO A 36 7.62 -11.70 16.71
N VAL A 37 7.56 -10.45 16.25
CA VAL A 37 8.71 -9.70 15.71
C VAL A 37 9.00 -8.49 16.61
N PHE A 38 10.24 -8.37 17.08
CA PHE A 38 10.67 -7.41 18.12
C PHE A 38 11.07 -6.05 17.56
N ASP A 39 10.17 -5.41 16.82
CA ASP A 39 10.40 -4.10 16.18
C ASP A 39 9.18 -3.18 16.30
N ALA A 40 8.28 -3.47 17.24
CA ALA A 40 7.13 -2.63 17.54
C ALA A 40 7.52 -1.18 17.83
N VAL A 41 8.59 -0.97 18.61
CA VAL A 41 9.10 0.37 18.92
C VAL A 41 9.54 1.09 17.64
N ARG A 42 10.29 0.42 16.75
CA ARG A 42 10.73 1.01 15.46
C ARG A 42 9.55 1.41 14.58
N ALA A 43 8.49 0.59 14.54
CA ALA A 43 7.26 0.93 13.83
C ALA A 43 6.52 2.12 14.46
N GLY A 44 6.53 2.22 15.79
CA GLY A 44 6.00 3.37 16.52
C GLY A 44 6.80 4.67 16.29
N GLU A 45 8.12 4.57 16.25
CA GLU A 45 9.03 5.68 15.94
C GLU A 45 8.86 6.16 14.50
N LEU A 46 8.67 5.26 13.54
CA LEU A 46 8.37 5.61 12.16
C LEU A 46 7.11 6.48 12.06
N LEU A 47 6.05 6.13 12.80
CA LEU A 47 4.82 6.93 12.90
C LEU A 47 4.97 8.22 13.72
N ALA A 48 6.10 8.44 14.39
CA ALA A 48 6.37 9.70 15.07
C ALA A 48 6.78 10.81 14.08
N ASP A 49 7.32 10.44 12.91
CA ASP A 49 7.53 11.38 11.80
C ASP A 49 6.17 11.82 11.24
N ARG A 50 5.92 13.13 11.31
CA ARG A 50 4.65 13.72 10.91
C ARG A 50 4.41 13.57 9.40
N GLU A 51 5.43 13.67 8.57
CA GLU A 51 5.29 13.57 7.11
C GLU A 51 4.88 12.15 6.72
N ILE A 52 5.47 11.14 7.37
CA ILE A 52 5.12 9.73 7.16
C ILE A 52 3.69 9.46 7.63
N LEU A 53 3.31 9.93 8.82
CA LEU A 53 1.95 9.75 9.34
C LEU A 53 0.92 10.41 8.41
N ASP A 54 1.14 11.67 8.03
CA ASP A 54 0.23 12.41 7.14
C ASP A 54 0.15 11.75 5.76
N TYR A 55 1.25 11.21 5.23
CA TYR A 55 1.27 10.42 4.00
C TYR A 55 0.43 9.14 4.12
N LEU A 56 0.62 8.34 5.18
CA LEU A 56 -0.11 7.09 5.38
C LEU A 56 -1.61 7.34 5.55
N VAL A 57 -2.03 8.42 6.22
CA VAL A 57 -3.43 8.83 6.30
C VAL A 57 -3.99 9.12 4.91
N MET A 58 -3.26 9.90 4.11
CA MET A 58 -3.65 10.28 2.75
C MET A 58 -3.73 9.05 1.83
N MET A 59 -2.76 8.14 1.91
CA MET A 59 -2.73 6.89 1.18
C MET A 59 -3.91 5.98 1.55
N LEU A 60 -4.18 5.73 2.83
CA LEU A 60 -5.34 4.95 3.27
C LEU A 60 -6.67 5.56 2.82
N THR A 61 -6.79 6.90 2.88
CA THR A 61 -7.97 7.61 2.42
C THR A 61 -8.19 7.43 0.91
N SER A 62 -7.12 7.34 0.12
CA SER A 62 -7.22 7.13 -1.34
C SER A 62 -7.79 5.75 -1.71
N PHE A 63 -7.75 4.77 -0.80
CA PHE A 63 -8.30 3.44 -1.02
C PHE A 63 -9.78 3.31 -0.64
N THR A 64 -10.39 4.33 -0.01
CA THR A 64 -11.83 4.27 0.35
C THR A 64 -12.76 4.63 -0.81
N ARG A 65 -12.21 5.12 -1.92
CA ARG A 65 -12.94 5.46 -3.14
C ARG A 65 -12.11 4.95 -4.31
N THR A 66 -12.27 3.67 -4.62
CA THR A 66 -11.55 3.01 -5.70
C THR A 66 -12.44 2.88 -6.91
N ASP A 67 -11.86 3.25 -8.05
CA ASP A 67 -12.55 3.40 -9.32
C ASP A 67 -11.84 2.48 -10.33
N SER A 68 -12.61 1.66 -11.05
CA SER A 68 -12.09 0.88 -12.17
C SER A 68 -12.48 1.52 -13.49
N TRP A 69 -11.56 1.59 -14.44
CA TRP A 69 -11.81 2.14 -15.78
C TRP A 69 -11.42 1.14 -16.87
N SER A 70 -12.05 1.27 -18.04
CA SER A 70 -11.71 0.49 -19.23
C SER A 70 -11.24 1.44 -20.33
N ILE A 71 -10.04 1.20 -20.86
CA ILE A 71 -9.49 1.97 -21.98
C ILE A 71 -9.21 1.03 -23.16
N GLU A 72 -9.32 1.55 -24.38
CA GLU A 72 -8.86 0.83 -25.57
C GLU A 72 -7.35 0.99 -25.70
N VAL A 73 -6.64 -0.13 -25.67
CA VAL A 73 -5.19 -0.19 -25.87
C VAL A 73 -4.89 -0.92 -27.17
N GLU A 74 -3.83 -0.51 -27.86
CA GLU A 74 -3.32 -1.21 -29.04
C GLU A 74 -2.24 -2.20 -28.60
N GLU A 75 -2.56 -3.49 -28.60
CA GLU A 75 -1.64 -4.57 -28.22
C GLU A 75 -1.45 -5.51 -29.41
N GLY A 76 -0.22 -5.64 -29.90
CA GLY A 76 0.11 -6.51 -31.03
C GLY A 76 -0.63 -6.17 -32.33
N GLY A 77 -0.85 -4.87 -32.60
CA GLY A 77 -1.55 -4.38 -33.79
C GLY A 77 -3.07 -4.60 -33.80
N ARG A 78 -3.67 -4.96 -32.66
CA ARG A 78 -5.13 -5.04 -32.48
C ARG A 78 -5.59 -4.13 -31.36
N ARG A 79 -6.67 -3.38 -31.60
CA ARG A 79 -7.36 -2.61 -30.55
C ARG A 79 -8.08 -3.59 -29.62
N ARG A 80 -7.76 -3.55 -28.34
CA ARG A 80 -8.42 -4.35 -27.31
C ARG A 80 -8.88 -3.43 -26.19
N ARG A 81 -10.10 -3.66 -25.71
CA ARG A 81 -10.57 -3.00 -24.49
C ARG A 81 -9.95 -3.70 -23.29
N ARG A 82 -9.03 -3.03 -22.60
CA ARG A 82 -8.41 -3.52 -21.37
C ARG A 82 -8.96 -2.75 -20.18
N ARG A 83 -9.39 -3.48 -19.15
CA ARG A 83 -9.75 -2.91 -17.85
C ARG A 83 -8.45 -2.63 -17.10
N PHE A 84 -8.33 -1.43 -16.53
CA PHE A 84 -7.28 -1.06 -15.61
C PHE A 84 -7.91 -0.85 -14.24
N SER A 85 -7.35 -1.52 -13.23
CA SER A 85 -7.72 -1.33 -11.84
C SER A 85 -6.68 -0.47 -11.13
N ASP A 86 -7.12 0.58 -10.45
CA ASP A 86 -6.26 1.38 -9.58
C ASP A 86 -5.90 0.66 -8.26
N LEU A 87 -6.39 -0.57 -8.10
CA LEU A 87 -6.04 -1.53 -7.04
C LEU A 87 -5.06 -2.61 -7.50
N ASP A 88 -4.74 -2.68 -8.79
CA ASP A 88 -3.83 -3.67 -9.35
C ASP A 88 -2.51 -3.03 -9.76
N SER A 89 -1.45 -3.40 -9.05
CA SER A 89 -0.08 -2.95 -9.32
C SER A 89 0.39 -3.27 -10.75
N ASP A 90 0.01 -4.41 -11.33
CA ASP A 90 0.48 -4.83 -12.66
C ASP A 90 -0.18 -4.00 -13.76
N ASP A 91 -1.46 -3.68 -13.61
CA ASP A 91 -2.16 -2.72 -14.47
C ASP A 91 -1.53 -1.33 -14.39
N MET A 92 -1.18 -0.88 -13.19
CA MET A 92 -0.53 0.41 -13.00
C MET A 92 0.91 0.43 -13.55
N ILE A 93 1.66 -0.67 -13.46
CA ILE A 93 2.97 -0.82 -14.11
C ILE A 93 2.84 -0.75 -15.63
N ALA A 94 1.86 -1.46 -16.20
CA ALA A 94 1.57 -1.39 -17.63
C ALA A 94 1.21 0.05 -18.05
N LEU A 95 0.36 0.73 -17.27
CA LEU A 95 0.00 2.13 -17.51
C LEU A 95 1.20 3.07 -17.44
N ALA A 96 2.11 2.90 -16.47
CA ALA A 96 3.34 3.71 -16.38
C ALA A 96 4.21 3.58 -17.64
N GLY A 97 4.28 2.38 -18.21
CA GLY A 97 5.01 2.10 -19.46
C GLY A 97 4.45 2.86 -20.67
N LEU A 98 3.15 3.14 -20.69
CA LEU A 98 2.48 3.87 -21.78
C LEU A 98 2.57 5.39 -21.63
N MET A 99 2.86 5.91 -20.44
CA MET A 99 2.81 7.34 -20.16
C MET A 99 4.16 8.04 -20.38
N PRO A 100 4.17 9.31 -20.84
CA PRO A 100 5.35 10.17 -20.80
C PRO A 100 5.86 10.40 -19.38
N GLU A 101 7.17 10.60 -19.21
CA GLU A 101 7.83 10.76 -17.90
C GLU A 101 7.11 11.76 -16.99
N ALA A 102 6.75 12.94 -17.52
CA ALA A 102 6.09 14.01 -16.76
C ALA A 102 4.75 13.60 -16.11
N LEU A 103 4.11 12.54 -16.60
CA LEU A 103 2.82 12.03 -16.10
C LEU A 103 2.98 10.76 -15.24
N ARG A 104 4.20 10.23 -15.08
CA ARG A 104 4.43 8.94 -14.39
C ARG A 104 4.33 9.03 -12.88
N PHE A 105 4.67 10.18 -12.27
CA PHE A 105 4.68 10.33 -10.81
C PHE A 105 3.47 9.74 -10.07
N PRO A 106 2.21 10.14 -10.37
CA PRO A 106 1.06 9.60 -9.65
C PRO A 106 0.91 8.07 -9.82
N ILE A 107 1.33 7.53 -10.97
CA ILE A 107 1.27 6.09 -11.26
C ILE A 107 2.34 5.33 -10.48
N LEU A 108 3.60 5.81 -10.51
CA LEU A 108 4.71 5.25 -9.76
C LEU A 108 4.39 5.20 -8.27
N ARG A 109 3.84 6.30 -7.74
CA ARG A 109 3.39 6.38 -6.35
C ARG A 109 2.28 5.37 -6.06
N ARG A 110 1.27 5.29 -6.94
CA ARG A 110 0.13 4.38 -6.75
C ARG A 110 0.55 2.91 -6.74
N ILE A 111 1.52 2.51 -7.57
CA ILE A 111 2.06 1.13 -7.55
C ILE A 111 2.63 0.79 -6.16
N ALA A 112 3.44 1.68 -5.59
CA ALA A 112 4.01 1.49 -4.26
C ALA A 112 2.95 1.55 -3.13
N ASP A 113 1.97 2.46 -3.27
CA ASP A 113 0.84 2.56 -2.36
C ASP A 113 0.03 1.25 -2.33
N ILE A 114 -0.24 0.64 -3.49
CA ILE A 114 -0.92 -0.67 -3.62
C ILE A 114 -0.12 -1.75 -2.90
N ALA A 115 1.19 -1.83 -3.13
CA ALA A 115 2.03 -2.83 -2.51
C ALA A 115 2.03 -2.72 -0.97
N LEU A 116 2.14 -1.48 -0.45
CA LEU A 116 2.13 -1.24 0.99
C LEU A 116 0.74 -1.49 1.60
N PHE A 117 -0.31 -1.06 0.90
CA PHE A 117 -1.69 -1.25 1.32
C PHE A 117 -2.08 -2.72 1.36
N THR A 118 -1.82 -3.48 0.29
CA THR A 118 -2.21 -4.89 0.20
C THR A 118 -1.45 -5.72 1.22
N SER A 119 -0.12 -5.61 1.28
CA SER A 119 0.68 -6.34 2.27
C SER A 119 0.41 -5.86 3.71
N GLY A 120 0.05 -4.58 3.89
CA GLY A 120 -0.21 -3.93 5.18
C GLY A 120 -1.61 -4.14 5.75
N ILE A 121 -2.67 -4.16 4.94
CA ILE A 121 -4.06 -4.24 5.42
C ILE A 121 -4.63 -5.65 5.21
N PHE A 122 -4.10 -6.38 4.23
CA PHE A 122 -4.51 -7.73 3.86
C PHE A 122 -3.30 -8.68 3.79
N PRO A 123 -2.54 -8.85 4.87
CA PRO A 123 -1.36 -9.73 4.88
C PRO A 123 -1.68 -11.15 4.41
N GLU A 124 -2.91 -11.63 4.63
CA GLU A 124 -3.38 -12.94 4.18
C GLU A 124 -3.44 -13.10 2.64
N ALA A 125 -3.51 -11.98 1.90
CA ALA A 125 -3.50 -12.00 0.44
C ALA A 125 -2.11 -12.36 -0.10
N ALA A 126 -1.05 -12.10 0.67
CA ALA A 126 0.33 -12.40 0.34
C ALA A 126 0.79 -13.81 0.78
N ASP A 127 -0.01 -14.51 1.59
CA ASP A 127 0.36 -15.81 2.20
C ASP A 127 -0.12 -17.04 1.37
N ARG A 128 -1.07 -16.85 0.45
CA ARG A 128 -1.67 -17.96 -0.30
C ARG A 128 -0.87 -18.32 -1.56
N ARG A 129 0.05 -19.29 -1.43
CA ARG A 129 0.72 -20.01 -2.53
C ARG A 129 -0.20 -20.98 -3.33
N SER A 130 -1.49 -21.03 -3.02
CA SER A 130 -2.44 -21.93 -3.69
C SER A 130 -2.97 -21.28 -4.98
N GLY A 131 -2.25 -21.44 -6.08
CA GLY A 131 -2.68 -20.97 -7.40
C GLY A 131 -3.64 -21.95 -8.08
N ILE A 132 -4.58 -21.41 -8.86
CA ILE A 132 -5.26 -22.15 -9.94
C ILE A 132 -4.27 -22.20 -11.12
N PRO A 133 -4.00 -23.37 -11.73
CA PRO A 133 -3.17 -23.44 -12.93
C PRO A 133 -3.69 -22.51 -14.03
N GLY A 134 -2.86 -21.56 -14.48
CA GLY A 134 -3.20 -20.61 -15.55
C GLY A 134 -3.84 -19.29 -15.11
N GLY A 135 -4.01 -19.03 -13.80
CA GLY A 135 -4.37 -17.71 -13.28
C GLY A 135 -3.17 -16.75 -13.14
N PRO A 136 -3.40 -15.44 -12.90
CA PRO A 136 -2.31 -14.51 -12.59
C PRO A 136 -1.49 -15.00 -11.39
N GLN A 137 -0.17 -14.86 -11.46
CA GLN A 137 0.71 -15.27 -10.38
C GLN A 137 0.44 -14.38 -9.16
N ARG A 138 -0.02 -14.98 -8.05
CA ARG A 138 -0.23 -14.23 -6.81
C ARG A 138 1.13 -13.82 -6.24
N LYS A 139 1.32 -12.50 -6.03
CA LYS A 139 2.49 -11.91 -5.38
C LYS A 139 2.64 -12.40 -3.95
N THR A 140 3.83 -12.85 -3.61
CA THR A 140 4.25 -13.16 -2.25
C THR A 140 4.47 -11.87 -1.45
N LEU A 141 4.68 -12.00 -0.13
CA LEU A 141 5.06 -10.86 0.68
C LEU A 141 6.36 -10.21 0.18
N GLU A 142 7.36 -11.01 -0.17
CA GLU A 142 8.65 -10.54 -0.68
C GLU A 142 8.47 -9.74 -1.97
N ASP A 143 7.63 -10.23 -2.90
CA ASP A 143 7.31 -9.51 -4.15
C ASP A 143 6.71 -8.11 -3.86
N TYR A 144 5.77 -8.00 -2.91
CA TYR A 144 5.21 -6.70 -2.52
C TYR A 144 6.25 -5.79 -1.87
N GLU A 145 7.15 -6.34 -1.03
CA GLU A 145 8.19 -5.53 -0.41
C GLU A 145 9.20 -5.02 -1.44
N GLU A 146 9.67 -5.87 -2.35
CA GLU A 146 10.57 -5.47 -3.43
C GLU A 146 9.94 -4.42 -4.35
N GLU A 147 8.71 -4.66 -4.81
CA GLU A 147 7.96 -3.75 -5.66
C GLU A 147 7.73 -2.40 -4.97
N GLY A 148 7.21 -2.42 -3.75
CA GLY A 148 6.92 -1.21 -3.00
C GLY A 148 8.17 -0.38 -2.73
N ARG A 149 9.28 -1.02 -2.33
CA ARG A 149 10.57 -0.33 -2.16
C ARG A 149 11.06 0.30 -3.45
N ARG A 150 10.98 -0.42 -4.57
CA ARG A 150 11.41 0.07 -5.88
C ARG A 150 10.59 1.27 -6.33
N PHE A 151 9.26 1.16 -6.29
CA PHE A 151 8.40 2.21 -6.83
C PHE A 151 8.29 3.43 -5.93
N TYR A 152 8.38 3.29 -4.60
CA TYR A 152 8.51 4.46 -3.74
C TYR A 152 9.80 5.22 -4.01
N ARG A 153 10.93 4.53 -4.23
CA ARG A 153 12.19 5.17 -4.58
C ARG A 153 12.11 5.91 -5.92
N LEU A 154 11.52 5.29 -6.94
CA LEU A 154 11.30 5.95 -8.23
C LEU A 154 10.40 7.18 -8.09
N ALA A 155 9.31 7.07 -7.32
CA ALA A 155 8.41 8.18 -7.07
C ALA A 155 9.11 9.32 -6.30
N ALA A 156 9.93 9.01 -5.29
CA ALA A 156 10.67 9.99 -4.49
C ALA A 156 11.68 10.80 -5.32
N GLN A 157 12.30 10.16 -6.33
CA GLN A 157 13.29 10.81 -7.20
C GLN A 157 12.65 11.77 -8.23
N HIS A 158 11.36 11.59 -8.52
CA HIS A 158 10.64 12.39 -9.50
C HIS A 158 10.48 13.86 -9.04
N GLU A 159 10.58 14.82 -9.97
CA GLU A 159 10.54 16.26 -9.64
C GLU A 159 9.24 16.67 -8.91
N VAL A 160 8.11 16.10 -9.31
CA VAL A 160 6.80 16.34 -8.68
C VAL A 160 6.80 15.97 -7.19
N ALA A 161 7.58 14.98 -6.74
CA ALA A 161 7.67 14.62 -5.33
C ALA A 161 8.27 15.76 -4.50
N ARG A 162 9.36 16.37 -4.99
CA ARG A 162 9.98 17.55 -4.35
C ARG A 162 9.03 18.74 -4.33
N ARG A 163 8.29 18.97 -5.42
CA ARG A 163 7.31 20.08 -5.50
C ARG A 163 6.12 19.90 -4.56
N THR A 164 5.76 18.67 -4.26
CA THR A 164 4.64 18.33 -3.37
C THR A 164 5.07 18.09 -1.91
N GLY A 165 6.39 18.03 -1.65
CA GLY A 165 6.95 17.75 -0.33
C GLY A 165 6.83 16.29 0.11
N TRP A 166 6.60 15.37 -0.83
CA TRP A 166 6.45 13.93 -0.52
C TRP A 166 7.75 13.14 -0.69
N ASP A 167 8.77 13.70 -1.32
CA ASP A 167 10.04 13.03 -1.60
C ASP A 167 10.67 12.39 -0.36
N ARG A 168 10.72 13.11 0.76
CA ARG A 168 11.27 12.57 2.02
C ARG A 168 10.45 11.40 2.57
N ALA A 169 9.13 11.53 2.63
CA ALA A 169 8.25 10.46 3.13
C ALA A 169 8.32 9.21 2.24
N LEU A 170 8.31 9.39 0.91
CA LEU A 170 8.41 8.31 -0.06
C LEU A 170 9.77 7.59 0.05
N GLU A 171 10.87 8.33 0.17
CA GLU A 171 12.20 7.74 0.35
C GLU A 171 12.32 6.98 1.67
N ALA A 172 11.79 7.53 2.77
CA ALA A 172 11.75 6.84 4.06
C ALA A 172 10.95 5.53 3.97
N LEU A 173 9.76 5.56 3.35
CA LEU A 173 8.95 4.37 3.11
C LEU A 173 9.66 3.34 2.22
N ALA A 174 10.42 3.77 1.21
CA ALA A 174 11.25 2.87 0.39
C ALA A 174 12.35 2.18 1.20
N GLN A 175 12.95 2.88 2.16
CA GLN A 175 14.03 2.32 3.00
C GLN A 175 13.47 1.39 4.09
N THR A 176 12.33 1.74 4.67
CA THR A 176 11.75 1.05 5.84
C THR A 176 10.46 0.30 5.54
N PHE A 177 10.24 -0.11 4.29
CA PHE A 177 8.97 -0.71 3.83
C PHE A 177 8.42 -1.83 4.75
N PRO A 178 9.21 -2.83 5.20
CA PRO A 178 8.71 -3.88 6.09
C PRO A 178 8.24 -3.34 7.44
N ILE A 179 8.92 -2.29 7.96
CA ILE A 179 8.52 -1.61 9.19
C ILE A 179 7.25 -0.79 8.96
N ALA A 180 7.10 -0.14 7.80
CA ALA A 180 5.93 0.67 7.45
C ALA A 180 4.64 -0.16 7.28
N ARG A 181 4.76 -1.46 6.96
CA ARG A 181 3.63 -2.40 6.94
C ARG A 181 3.03 -2.61 8.33
N LYS A 182 3.85 -2.63 9.38
CA LYS A 182 3.43 -3.06 10.73
C LYS A 182 2.33 -2.20 11.34
N PRO A 183 2.39 -0.86 11.29
CA PRO A 183 1.28 -0.05 11.76
C PRO A 183 -0.01 -0.32 10.99
N LEU A 184 0.06 -0.63 9.69
CA LEU A 184 -1.10 -1.00 8.89
C LEU A 184 -1.65 -2.36 9.30
N ASN A 185 -0.78 -3.36 9.53
CA ASN A 185 -1.18 -4.70 10.00
C ASN A 185 -1.91 -4.59 11.36
N VAL A 186 -1.37 -3.75 12.25
CA VAL A 186 -1.94 -3.49 13.56
C VAL A 186 -3.27 -2.73 13.44
N LEU A 187 -3.35 -1.72 12.57
CA LEU A 187 -4.58 -1.00 12.28
C LEU A 187 -5.67 -1.96 11.78
N ALA A 188 -5.33 -2.82 10.82
CA ALA A 188 -6.20 -3.80 10.20
C ALA A 188 -6.70 -4.83 11.22
N SER A 189 -5.80 -5.44 11.97
CA SER A 189 -6.15 -6.51 12.92
C SER A 189 -6.92 -6.02 14.15
N ARG A 190 -6.69 -4.77 14.61
CA ARG A 190 -7.25 -4.28 15.89
C ARG A 190 -8.45 -3.35 15.74
N TYR A 191 -8.54 -2.57 14.66
CA TYR A 191 -9.54 -1.51 14.55
C TYR A 191 -10.52 -1.70 13.40
N ILE A 192 -10.10 -2.34 12.31
CA ILE A 192 -10.94 -2.51 11.12
C ILE A 192 -11.02 -3.96 10.62
N HIS A 193 -10.77 -4.94 11.48
CA HIS A 193 -10.69 -6.35 11.09
C HIS A 193 -11.93 -6.83 10.33
N THR A 194 -13.12 -6.48 10.84
CA THR A 194 -14.42 -6.87 10.27
C THR A 194 -14.89 -5.91 9.18
N THR A 195 -14.53 -4.63 9.26
CA THR A 195 -15.04 -3.58 8.37
C THR A 195 -14.11 -3.23 7.21
N ARG A 196 -12.87 -3.73 7.17
CA ARG A 196 -11.88 -3.40 6.13
C ARG A 196 -12.38 -3.66 4.70
N ARG A 197 -13.18 -4.71 4.49
CA ARG A 197 -13.79 -4.99 3.18
C ARG A 197 -14.86 -3.97 2.80
N GLU A 198 -15.63 -3.50 3.76
CA GLU A 198 -16.64 -2.45 3.54
C GLU A 198 -15.99 -1.08 3.35
N LEU A 199 -14.90 -0.80 4.08
CA LEU A 199 -14.17 0.46 4.04
C LEU A 199 -13.38 0.67 2.75
N PHE A 200 -12.87 -0.40 2.13
CA PHE A 200 -11.99 -0.34 0.95
C PHE A 200 -12.58 -0.99 -0.31
N GLY A 201 -13.76 -1.61 -0.23
CA GLY A 201 -14.36 -2.37 -1.33
C GLY A 201 -13.84 -3.81 -1.43
N GLU A 202 -14.44 -4.60 -2.33
CA GLU A 202 -13.98 -5.95 -2.65
C GLU A 202 -12.83 -5.92 -3.66
N PHE A 203 -11.73 -6.62 -3.37
CA PHE A 203 -10.75 -7.01 -4.38
C PHE A 203 -11.41 -8.06 -5.29
N SER A 204 -11.89 -7.64 -6.46
CA SER A 204 -12.44 -8.53 -7.50
C SER A 204 -11.66 -8.40 -8.79
#